data_AF-A0A485AKX2-F1
#
_entry.id   AF-A0A485AKX2-F1
#
_cell.length_a   1.000
_cell.length_b   1.000
_cell.length_c   1.000
_cell.angle_alpha   90.00
_cell.angle_beta   90.00
_cell.angle_gamma   90.00
#
_symmetry.space_group_name_H-M   'P 1'
#
loop_
_entity.id
_entity.type
_entity.pdbx_description
1 polymer ?
#
loop_
_entity_poly.entity_id
_entity_poly.type
_entity_poly.pdbx_seq_one_letter_code
_entity_poly.pdbx_strand_id
1 'polypeptide(L)'
;MARLNWLGASQVLNIEGVGEAVWNSLILAHSFDHIFSWLELTSQQLEETPGITAARARQIWHRFEIARRQPFRLWLKALGLPLPSGALKALSDGSWKQLAARDDLHWQNLPGVGPEKARNLMAFIHHPTVCRTHRAVAFIWE
;
A
#
# COMPACT_ATOMS: atom_id res chain seq x y z
N MET A 1 7.64 -13.36 -1.32
CA MET A 1 6.51 -13.80 -0.48
C MET A 1 6.29 -12.93 0.76
N ALA A 2 7.25 -12.82 1.71
CA ALA A 2 7.03 -12.17 3.01
C ALA A 2 6.39 -10.75 2.98
N ARG A 3 6.76 -9.91 2.01
CA ARG A 3 6.23 -8.55 1.89
C ARG A 3 4.77 -8.49 1.43
N LEU A 4 4.32 -9.43 0.60
CA LEU A 4 2.91 -9.52 0.15
C LEU A 4 2.00 -10.09 1.24
N ASN A 5 2.45 -11.12 1.96
CA ASN A 5 1.75 -11.62 3.15
C ASN A 5 1.63 -10.52 4.22
N TRP A 6 2.66 -9.68 4.39
CA TRP A 6 2.61 -8.51 5.28
C TRP A 6 1.60 -7.44 4.80
N LEU A 7 1.46 -7.24 3.49
CA LEU A 7 0.52 -6.28 2.90
C LEU A 7 -0.94 -6.70 3.09
N GLY A 8 -1.22 -8.01 2.99
CA GLY A 8 -2.55 -8.60 3.21
C GLY A 8 -2.97 -8.71 4.68
N ALA A 9 -2.04 -8.51 5.62
CA ALA A 9 -2.34 -8.57 7.05
C ALA A 9 -3.38 -7.52 7.47
N SER A 10 -4.23 -7.87 8.44
CA SER A 10 -5.30 -7.00 8.96
C SER A 10 -4.82 -5.65 9.49
N GLN A 11 -3.53 -5.53 9.81
CA GLN A 11 -2.91 -4.29 10.29
C GLN A 11 -2.37 -3.37 9.18
N VAL A 12 -2.43 -3.81 7.92
CA VAL A 12 -1.90 -3.09 6.75
C VAL A 12 -3.05 -2.75 5.79
N LEU A 13 -3.45 -3.62 4.86
CA LEU A 13 -4.60 -3.35 3.96
C LEU A 13 -5.81 -4.24 4.19
N ASN A 14 -5.75 -5.14 5.18
CA ASN A 14 -6.87 -6.01 5.58
C ASN A 14 -7.51 -6.79 4.42
N ILE A 15 -6.67 -7.40 3.59
CA ILE A 15 -7.10 -8.21 2.45
C ILE A 15 -7.41 -9.64 2.93
N GLU A 16 -8.45 -9.75 3.77
CA GLU A 16 -8.85 -11.03 4.37
C GLU A 16 -9.22 -12.05 3.30
N GLY A 17 -8.76 -13.29 3.50
CA GLY A 17 -9.03 -14.40 2.60
C GLY A 17 -8.10 -14.48 1.39
N VAL A 18 -7.20 -13.51 1.17
CA VAL A 18 -6.14 -13.60 0.16
C VAL A 18 -4.84 -14.02 0.84
N GLY A 19 -4.69 -15.35 0.99
CA GLY A 19 -3.47 -15.95 1.54
C GLY A 19 -2.35 -16.10 0.50
N GLU A 20 -1.20 -16.59 0.95
CA GLU A 20 0.01 -16.77 0.13
C GLU A 20 -0.25 -17.56 -1.17
N ALA A 21 -1.06 -18.62 -1.10
CA ALA A 21 -1.38 -19.44 -2.27
C ALA A 21 -2.09 -18.62 -3.36
N VAL A 22 -3.03 -17.75 -2.98
CA VAL A 22 -3.75 -16.88 -3.93
C VAL A 22 -2.79 -15.85 -4.51
N TRP A 23 -1.97 -15.22 -3.67
CA TRP A 23 -0.94 -14.29 -4.15
C TRP A 23 0.01 -14.95 -5.14
N ASN A 24 0.45 -16.18 -4.86
CA ASN A 24 1.33 -16.91 -5.75
C ASN A 24 0.66 -17.24 -7.09
N SER A 25 -0.60 -17.68 -7.09
CA SER A 25 -1.38 -17.88 -8.32
C SER A 25 -1.48 -16.60 -9.15
N LEU A 26 -1.71 -15.46 -8.50
CA LEU A 26 -1.79 -14.17 -9.20
C LEU A 26 -0.46 -13.74 -9.81
N ILE A 27 0.65 -13.90 -9.09
CA ILE A 27 2.00 -13.56 -9.59
C ILE A 27 2.42 -14.48 -10.74
N LEU A 28 2.03 -15.75 -10.67
CA LEU A 28 2.35 -16.73 -11.72
C LEU A 28 1.50 -16.51 -12.98
N ALA A 29 0.24 -16.09 -12.81
CA ALA A 29 -0.68 -15.86 -13.92
C ALA A 29 -0.53 -14.45 -14.54
N HIS A 30 -0.15 -13.47 -13.74
CA HIS A 30 -0.09 -12.05 -14.13
C HIS A 30 1.30 -11.48 -13.81
N SER A 31 1.84 -10.71 -14.74
CA SER A 31 3.14 -10.06 -14.55
C SER A 31 3.01 -8.92 -13.52
N PHE A 32 3.66 -9.07 -12.37
CA PHE A 32 3.68 -8.05 -11.32
C PHE A 32 4.99 -7.27 -11.40
N ASP A 33 4.93 -6.04 -11.90
CA ASP A 33 6.07 -5.12 -11.91
C ASP A 33 6.41 -4.58 -10.51
N HIS A 34 5.42 -4.56 -9.61
CA HIS A 34 5.58 -4.11 -8.24
C HIS A 34 4.55 -4.72 -7.29
N ILE A 35 4.77 -4.52 -5.99
CA ILE A 35 3.91 -5.09 -4.92
C ILE A 35 2.44 -4.66 -5.00
N PHE A 36 2.14 -3.54 -5.66
CA PHE A 36 0.79 -3.01 -5.85
C PHE A 36 0.18 -3.34 -7.22
N SER A 37 0.80 -4.20 -8.05
CA SER A 37 0.29 -4.50 -9.40
C SER A 37 -1.08 -5.16 -9.37
N TRP A 38 -1.43 -5.78 -8.23
CA TRP A 38 -2.77 -6.32 -8.00
C TRP A 38 -3.88 -5.27 -8.00
N LEU A 39 -3.55 -3.99 -7.78
CA LEU A 39 -4.51 -2.89 -7.90
C LEU A 39 -4.92 -2.62 -9.34
N GLU A 40 -4.15 -3.07 -10.33
CA GLU A 40 -4.45 -2.91 -11.75
C GLU A 40 -5.21 -4.10 -12.32
N LEU A 41 -5.24 -5.21 -11.58
CA LEU A 41 -6.01 -6.39 -11.95
C LEU A 41 -7.49 -6.03 -12.07
N THR A 42 -8.16 -6.68 -13.02
CA THR A 42 -9.61 -6.60 -13.23
C THR A 42 -10.30 -7.86 -12.72
N SER A 43 -11.63 -7.79 -12.51
CA SER A 43 -12.43 -8.99 -12.19
C SER A 43 -12.22 -10.10 -13.21
N GLN A 44 -12.12 -9.75 -14.50
CA GLN A 44 -11.92 -10.72 -15.58
C GLN A 44 -10.55 -11.41 -15.47
N GLN A 45 -9.47 -10.66 -15.24
CA GLN A 45 -8.13 -11.25 -15.05
C GLN A 45 -8.06 -12.17 -13.82
N LEU A 46 -8.81 -11.85 -12.76
CA LEU A 46 -8.92 -12.73 -11.59
C LEU A 46 -9.64 -14.04 -11.94
N GLU A 47 -10.67 -14.01 -12.79
CA GLU A 47 -11.38 -15.20 -13.27
C GLU A 47 -10.54 -16.06 -14.23
N GLU A 48 -9.67 -15.42 -15.01
CA GLU A 48 -8.73 -16.10 -15.93
C GLU A 48 -7.53 -16.72 -15.20
N THR A 49 -7.38 -16.51 -13.89
CA THR A 49 -6.26 -17.03 -13.11
C THR A 49 -6.39 -18.54 -12.87
N PRO A 50 -5.42 -19.36 -13.32
CA PRO A 50 -5.45 -20.80 -13.08
C PRO A 50 -5.53 -21.15 -11.59
N GLY A 51 -6.47 -22.03 -11.24
CA GLY A 51 -6.70 -22.45 -9.86
C GLY A 51 -7.62 -21.52 -9.04
N ILE A 52 -8.16 -20.44 -9.64
CA ILE A 52 -9.17 -19.58 -9.03
C ILE A 52 -10.51 -19.78 -9.75
N THR A 53 -11.56 -20.15 -9.02
CA THR A 53 -12.91 -20.27 -9.59
C THR A 53 -13.57 -18.91 -9.73
N ALA A 54 -14.53 -18.76 -10.64
CA ALA A 54 -15.25 -17.48 -10.83
C ALA A 54 -15.89 -16.93 -9.54
N ALA A 55 -16.46 -17.81 -8.71
CA ALA A 55 -16.99 -17.41 -7.40
C ALA A 55 -15.89 -16.84 -6.47
N ARG A 56 -14.70 -17.46 -6.50
CA ARG A 56 -13.56 -17.03 -5.69
C ARG A 56 -12.93 -15.74 -6.23
N ALA A 57 -12.81 -15.60 -7.54
CA ALA A 57 -12.35 -14.38 -8.19
C ALA A 57 -13.21 -13.17 -7.81
N ARG A 58 -14.54 -13.31 -7.83
CA ARG A 58 -15.47 -12.25 -7.37
C ARG A 58 -15.27 -11.87 -5.90
N GLN A 59 -15.02 -12.85 -5.02
CA GLN A 59 -14.71 -12.56 -3.62
C GLN A 59 -13.40 -11.78 -3.47
N ILE A 60 -12.35 -12.18 -4.19
CA ILE A 60 -11.06 -11.49 -4.19
C ILE A 60 -11.23 -10.06 -4.71
N TRP A 61 -11.95 -9.90 -5.82
CA TRP A 61 -12.26 -8.59 -6.39
C TRP A 61 -12.92 -7.66 -5.38
N HIS A 62 -13.95 -8.15 -4.67
CA HIS A 62 -14.61 -7.37 -3.63
C HIS A 62 -13.67 -6.99 -2.48
N ARG A 63 -12.74 -7.88 -2.09
CA ARG A 63 -11.72 -7.57 -1.08
C ARG A 63 -10.72 -6.53 -1.57
N PHE A 64 -10.33 -6.56 -2.84
CA PHE A 64 -9.48 -5.52 -3.44
C PHE A 64 -10.18 -4.16 -3.46
N GLU A 65 -11.47 -4.11 -3.78
CA GLU A 65 -12.29 -2.89 -3.69
C GLU A 65 -12.34 -2.32 -2.28
N ILE A 66 -12.51 -3.17 -1.26
CA ILE A 66 -12.47 -2.73 0.14
C ILE A 66 -11.07 -2.22 0.50
N ALA A 67 -10.02 -2.92 0.07
CA ALA A 67 -8.63 -2.53 0.32
C ALA A 67 -8.30 -1.15 -0.29
N ARG A 68 -8.78 -0.88 -1.52
CA ARG A 68 -8.67 0.43 -2.19
C ARG A 68 -9.28 1.56 -1.37
N ARG A 69 -10.34 1.29 -0.59
CA ARG A 69 -11.02 2.29 0.26
C ARG A 69 -10.42 2.44 1.66
N GLN A 70 -9.36 1.69 1.99
CA GLN A 70 -8.71 1.79 3.31
C GLN A 70 -8.07 3.16 3.50
N PRO A 71 -8.17 3.80 4.69
CA PRO A 71 -7.67 5.15 4.90
C PRO A 71 -6.18 5.32 4.55
N PHE A 72 -5.80 6.49 4.05
CA PHE A 72 -4.44 6.83 3.61
C PHE A 72 -3.32 6.40 4.59
N ARG A 73 -3.55 6.50 5.91
CA ARG A 73 -2.58 6.05 6.94
C ARG A 73 -2.21 4.57 6.83
N LEU A 74 -3.15 3.73 6.43
CA LEU A 74 -2.89 2.29 6.21
C LEU A 74 -2.08 2.06 4.92
N TRP A 75 -2.27 2.91 3.90
CA TRP A 75 -1.44 2.91 2.71
C TRP A 75 -0.01 3.37 2.96
N LEU A 76 0.20 4.36 3.85
CA LEU A 76 1.55 4.74 4.28
C LEU A 76 2.29 3.59 4.96
N LYS A 77 1.58 2.82 5.79
CA LYS A 77 2.12 1.57 6.35
C LYS A 77 2.44 0.58 5.23
N ALA A 78 1.52 0.33 4.30
CA ALA A 78 1.72 -0.61 3.20
C ALA A 78 2.93 -0.26 2.31
N LEU A 79 3.16 1.03 2.07
CA LEU A 79 4.33 1.55 1.35
C LEU A 79 5.64 1.32 2.11
N GLY A 80 5.56 1.08 3.42
CA GLY A 80 6.70 0.87 4.29
C GLY A 80 7.32 2.17 4.79
N LEU A 81 6.54 3.25 4.90
CA LEU A 81 7.03 4.49 5.49
C LEU A 81 7.45 4.22 6.95
N PRO A 82 8.69 4.56 7.36
CA PRO A 82 9.18 4.33 8.71
C PRO A 82 8.63 5.38 9.69
N LEU A 83 7.30 5.49 9.76
CA LEU A 83 6.62 6.42 10.65
C LEU A 83 6.36 5.80 12.03
N PRO A 84 6.69 6.49 13.12
CA PRO A 84 6.24 6.12 14.45
C PRO A 84 4.71 6.01 14.51
N SER A 85 4.18 5.05 15.27
CA SER A 85 2.73 4.90 15.45
C SER A 85 2.04 6.17 15.96
N GLY A 86 2.73 6.95 16.81
CA GLY A 86 2.26 8.25 17.27
C GLY A 86 2.14 9.26 16.12
N ALA A 87 3.21 9.42 15.34
CA ALA A 87 3.24 10.29 14.17
C ALA A 87 2.15 9.90 13.17
N LEU A 88 2.01 8.61 12.88
CA LEU A 88 0.98 8.11 11.97
C LEU A 88 -0.44 8.48 12.43
N LYS A 89 -0.72 8.43 13.74
CA LYS A 89 -2.03 8.85 14.29
C LYS A 89 -2.23 10.36 14.23
N ALA A 90 -1.17 11.14 14.40
CA ALA A 90 -1.19 12.59 14.35
C ALA A 90 -1.24 13.15 12.92
N LEU A 91 -1.02 12.32 11.89
CA LEU A 91 -1.17 12.73 10.49
C LEU A 91 -2.62 13.07 10.17
N SER A 92 -2.84 14.34 9.83
CA SER A 92 -4.08 14.87 9.27
C SER A 92 -4.11 14.85 7.73
N ASP A 93 -2.99 14.49 7.09
CA ASP A 93 -2.86 14.53 5.63
C ASP A 93 -3.75 13.47 4.97
N GLY A 94 -4.49 13.89 3.94
CA GLY A 94 -5.37 13.04 3.16
C GLY A 94 -4.73 12.50 1.88
N SER A 95 -3.60 13.07 1.45
CA SER A 95 -2.95 12.74 0.18
C SER A 95 -1.43 12.72 0.27
N TRP A 96 -0.81 12.02 -0.68
CA TRP A 96 0.65 11.98 -0.81
C TRP A 96 1.25 13.35 -1.14
N LYS A 97 0.54 14.19 -1.90
CA LYS A 97 0.98 15.55 -2.21
C LYS A 97 1.14 16.41 -0.95
N GLN A 98 0.18 16.33 -0.03
CA GLN A 98 0.26 17.04 1.26
C GLN A 98 1.41 16.52 2.11
N LEU A 99 1.57 15.19 2.17
CA LEU A 99 2.67 14.54 2.88
C LEU A 99 4.05 14.96 2.34
N ALA A 100 4.22 14.96 1.02
CA ALA A 100 5.48 15.26 0.34
C ALA A 100 5.81 16.76 0.30
N ALA A 101 4.81 17.63 0.44
CA ALA A 101 5.01 19.08 0.58
C ALA A 101 5.47 19.48 1.99
N ARG A 102 5.45 18.56 2.95
CA ARG A 102 5.81 18.83 4.34
C ARG A 102 7.33 19.03 4.47
N ASP A 103 7.72 20.15 5.08
CA ASP A 103 9.11 20.47 5.37
C ASP A 103 9.65 19.73 6.62
N ASP A 104 10.97 19.83 6.81
CA ASP A 104 11.69 19.21 7.93
C ASP A 104 11.11 19.59 9.32
N LEU A 105 10.69 20.85 9.50
CA LEU A 105 10.18 21.36 10.77
C LEU A 105 8.81 20.76 11.11
N HIS A 106 7.92 20.69 10.11
CA HIS A 106 6.62 20.07 10.27
C HIS A 106 6.72 18.56 10.52
N TRP A 107 7.73 17.89 9.94
CA TRP A 107 8.01 16.49 10.29
C TRP A 107 8.42 16.34 11.74
N GLN A 108 9.29 17.22 12.24
CA GLN A 108 9.77 17.19 13.62
C GLN A 108 8.67 17.50 14.67
N ASN A 109 7.61 18.20 14.26
CA ASN A 109 6.44 18.44 15.12
C ASN A 109 5.60 17.18 15.35
N LEU A 110 5.83 16.09 14.60
CA LEU A 110 5.10 14.84 14.81
C LEU A 110 5.66 14.06 16.01
N PRO A 111 4.79 13.44 16.82
CA PRO A 111 5.23 12.70 18.01
C PRO A 111 6.13 11.51 17.63
N GLY A 112 7.36 11.54 18.17
CA GLY A 112 8.37 10.51 17.95
C GLY A 112 9.21 10.67 16.68
N VAL A 113 9.08 11.80 15.97
CA VAL A 113 9.89 12.18 14.81
C VAL A 113 10.89 13.26 15.24
N GLY A 114 12.15 12.88 15.42
CA GLY A 114 13.24 13.83 15.62
C GLY A 114 13.86 14.27 14.28
N PRO A 115 14.87 15.18 14.30
CA PRO A 115 15.52 15.70 13.10
C PRO A 115 16.12 14.62 12.20
N GLU A 116 16.72 13.57 12.78
CA GLU A 116 17.26 12.44 12.00
C GLU A 116 16.15 11.66 11.28
N LYS A 117 15.03 11.40 11.96
CA LYS A 117 13.88 10.73 11.36
C LYS A 117 13.18 11.58 10.30
N ALA A 118 13.08 12.89 10.52
CA ALA A 118 12.53 13.82 9.54
C ALA A 118 13.33 13.76 8.24
N ARG A 119 14.67 13.83 8.31
CA ARG A 119 15.54 13.66 7.13
C ARG A 119 15.37 12.30 6.46
N ASN A 120 15.32 11.22 7.25
CA ASN A 120 15.12 9.87 6.70
C ASN A 120 13.76 9.73 6.00
N LEU A 121 12.70 10.35 6.54
CA LEU A 121 11.38 10.37 5.93
C LEU A 121 11.38 11.15 4.62
N MET A 122 11.99 12.34 4.57
CA MET A 122 12.12 13.09 3.33
C MET A 122 12.94 12.31 2.29
N ALA A 123 14.08 11.74 2.68
CA ALA A 123 14.90 10.92 1.82
C ALA A 123 14.12 9.71 1.26
N PHE A 124 13.28 9.08 2.09
CA PHE A 124 12.40 7.99 1.66
C PHE A 124 11.32 8.47 0.67
N ILE A 125 10.63 9.58 0.97
CA ILE A 125 9.55 10.12 0.13
C ILE A 125 10.06 10.52 -1.26
N HIS A 126 11.27 11.10 -1.31
CA HIS A 126 11.93 11.49 -2.57
C HIS A 126 12.73 10.37 -3.23
N HIS A 127 12.75 9.16 -2.65
CA HIS A 127 13.50 8.04 -3.21
C HIS A 127 12.86 7.59 -4.54
N PRO A 128 13.62 7.39 -5.64
CA PRO A 128 13.06 7.10 -6.96
C PRO A 128 12.19 5.84 -6.99
N THR A 129 12.56 4.80 -6.24
CA THR A 129 11.73 3.58 -6.10
C THR A 129 10.39 3.87 -5.43
N VAL A 130 10.37 4.71 -4.40
CA VAL A 130 9.15 5.09 -3.68
C VAL A 130 8.27 5.97 -4.56
N CYS A 131 8.85 6.93 -5.29
CA CYS A 131 8.10 7.72 -6.26
C CYS A 131 7.47 6.85 -7.37
N ARG A 132 8.19 5.82 -7.85
CA ARG A 132 7.66 4.87 -8.85
C ARG A 132 6.49 4.05 -8.29
N THR A 133 6.65 3.50 -7.08
CA THR A 133 5.62 2.71 -6.40
C THR A 133 4.41 3.56 -6.01
N HIS A 134 4.63 4.79 -5.55
CA HIS A 134 3.58 5.76 -5.26
C HIS A 134 2.71 6.01 -6.50
N ARG A 135 3.32 6.20 -7.68
CA ARG A 135 2.57 6.51 -8.90
C ARG A 135 1.55 5.44 -9.27
N ALA A 136 1.84 4.18 -8.95
CA ALA A 136 0.91 3.06 -9.14
C ALA A 136 -0.28 3.05 -8.18
N VAL A 137 -0.20 3.77 -7.05
CA VAL A 137 -1.27 3.87 -6.05
C VAL A 137 -1.81 5.30 -5.90
N ALA A 138 -1.27 6.25 -6.67
CA ALA A 138 -1.59 7.67 -6.58
C ALA A 138 -3.06 7.94 -6.92
N PHE A 139 -3.64 7.18 -7.86
CA PHE A 139 -5.04 7.32 -8.27
C PHE A 139 -6.06 7.05 -7.16
N ILE A 140 -5.63 6.45 -6.04
CA ILE A 140 -6.51 6.16 -4.90
C ILE A 140 -6.66 7.40 -3.99
N TRP A 141 -5.71 8.34 -4.03
CA TRP A 141 -5.58 9.46 -3.07
C TRP A 141 -5.34 10.83 -3.73
N GLU A 142 -5.57 10.95 -5.05
CA GLU A 142 -5.62 12.21 -5.80
C GLU A 142 -7.04 12.78 -5.86
#